data_AF-A5B4J0-F1
#
_entry.id   AF-A5B4J0-F1
#
_cell.length_a   1.000
_cell.length_b   1.000
_cell.length_c   1.000
_cell.angle_alpha   90.00
_cell.angle_beta   90.00
_cell.angle_gamma   90.00
#
_symmetry.space_group_name_H-M   'P 1'
#
loop_
_entity.id
_entity.type
_entity.pdbx_description
1 polymer ?
#
loop_
_entity_poly.entity_id
_entity_poly.type
_entity_poly.pdbx_seq_one_letter_code
_entity_poly.pdbx_strand_id
1 'polypeptide(L)'
;MSLLELVTKAAANPKTLTAPSTYPIILNPEDSLLSLNPNVENPDPNSLVVPVSGFQISQTDSEIIDSANKFFKKLKRKLKNPSSFNTDDLIGILSSFLEKNGKKVDVSVGVDPSTEGYTRVLIEKLGFLMGRDVSELVLEACLVLGNWELVEALIVNGHVAHSSYSNLVSVLVEKRRSDLVCLCIKHFTDLGSSELLCILKYFLLPPRGAYSSMVAVRKGWESQAKLAIEKASNKDLKGKKSHVAKEAAVLLVIAHDEFLASELCLHYLLSSPNLDDVIFPYSISKLNGEEIMSLIRYLGKWLKKYERFPQAGPCPKASSMLGLKACDSVPTLEAVVKCFGLVLNEHFSSLVLNLEFREELRSMKAVVTSLALEARLCCSVANVVEDLRAEAESGFQKLLEEWFAVILVFLLCRRCRAGHGRSLEVTQEGLIEHAFGKMSND
;
A
#
# COMPACT_ATOMS: atom_id res chain seq x y z
N MET A 1 -3.19 -18.05 38.79
CA MET A 1 -3.45 -17.97 37.34
C MET A 1 -2.71 -16.78 36.81
N SER A 2 -1.96 -16.95 35.73
CA SER A 2 -1.33 -15.82 35.05
C SER A 2 -2.36 -15.01 34.26
N LEU A 3 -2.08 -13.72 34.01
CA LEU A 3 -2.89 -12.87 33.13
C LEU A 3 -3.06 -13.52 31.74
N LEU A 4 -2.00 -14.21 31.27
CA LEU A 4 -1.99 -14.92 30.00
C LEU A 4 -3.01 -16.06 29.98
N GLU A 5 -3.07 -16.88 31.04
CA GLU A 5 -4.04 -17.98 31.16
C GLU A 5 -5.49 -17.48 31.20
N LEU A 6 -5.74 -16.36 31.89
CA LEU A 6 -7.06 -15.72 31.95
C LEU A 6 -7.50 -15.19 30.58
N VAL A 7 -6.63 -14.48 29.86
CA VAL A 7 -6.90 -13.98 28.51
C VAL A 7 -7.11 -15.14 27.53
N THR A 8 -6.28 -16.17 27.60
CA THR A 8 -6.38 -17.36 26.72
C THR A 8 -7.69 -18.11 26.95
N LYS A 9 -8.14 -18.22 28.21
CA LYS A 9 -9.40 -18.90 28.55
C LYS A 9 -10.65 -18.08 28.15
N ALA A 10 -10.56 -16.76 28.20
CA ALA A 10 -11.61 -15.87 27.69
C ALA A 10 -11.69 -15.89 26.15
N ALA A 11 -10.53 -15.91 25.48
CA ALA A 11 -10.43 -16.01 24.02
C ALA A 11 -10.88 -17.38 23.48
N ALA A 12 -10.68 -18.46 24.25
CA ALA A 12 -11.06 -19.82 23.87
C ALA A 12 -12.58 -20.08 23.86
N ASN A 13 -13.40 -19.17 24.40
CA ASN A 13 -14.85 -19.20 24.30
C ASN A 13 -15.39 -18.01 23.49
N PRO A 14 -15.15 -17.96 22.17
CA PRO A 14 -15.83 -17.00 21.34
C PRO A 14 -17.31 -17.41 21.32
N LYS A 15 -18.16 -16.69 22.08
CA LYS A 15 -19.58 -16.67 21.74
C LYS A 15 -19.64 -16.27 20.27
N THR A 16 -20.21 -17.13 19.43
CA THR A 16 -20.46 -16.87 18.02
C THR A 16 -21.28 -15.59 17.93
N LEU A 17 -20.62 -14.46 17.70
CA LEU A 17 -21.24 -13.15 17.51
C LEU A 17 -21.80 -13.10 16.08
N THR A 18 -22.84 -13.90 15.81
CA THR A 18 -23.70 -13.79 14.63
C THR A 18 -24.79 -12.74 14.82
N ALA A 19 -24.86 -12.09 15.99
CA ALA A 19 -25.72 -10.95 16.26
C ALA A 19 -25.01 -9.64 15.87
N PRO A 20 -25.73 -8.66 15.27
CA PRO A 20 -25.20 -7.31 15.04
C PRO A 20 -24.59 -6.74 16.33
N SER A 21 -23.45 -6.06 16.22
CA SER A 21 -22.81 -5.45 17.37
C SER A 21 -23.80 -4.50 18.06
N THR A 22 -23.98 -4.65 19.36
CA THR A 22 -24.80 -3.73 20.17
C THR A 22 -24.14 -2.35 20.27
N TYR A 23 -22.82 -2.27 20.00
CA TYR A 23 -22.01 -1.06 20.10
C TYR A 23 -21.15 -0.92 18.83
N PRO A 24 -21.74 -0.41 17.74
CA PRO A 24 -21.03 -0.40 16.46
C PRO A 24 -19.89 0.63 16.39
N ILE A 25 -19.73 1.55 17.33
CA ILE A 25 -18.90 2.77 17.17
C ILE A 25 -17.70 2.78 18.14
N ILE A 26 -16.63 3.46 17.75
CA ILE A 26 -15.50 3.83 18.63
C ILE A 26 -16.06 4.81 19.67
N LEU A 27 -16.18 4.35 20.92
CA LEU A 27 -16.65 5.18 22.04
C LEU A 27 -15.58 6.20 22.41
N ASN A 28 -15.99 7.42 22.80
CA ASN A 28 -15.06 8.36 23.42
C ASN A 28 -14.71 7.84 24.83
N PRO A 29 -13.45 7.44 25.10
CA PRO A 29 -13.11 6.87 26.39
C PRO A 29 -12.98 7.95 27.48
N GLU A 30 -12.82 9.23 27.13
CA GLU A 30 -12.42 10.25 28.11
C GLU A 30 -13.45 10.42 29.24
N ASP A 31 -14.74 10.56 28.92
CA ASP A 31 -15.78 10.71 29.94
C ASP A 31 -16.09 9.39 30.67
N SER A 32 -15.96 8.26 29.96
CA SER A 32 -16.35 6.93 30.47
C SER A 32 -15.27 6.25 31.31
N LEU A 33 -14.01 6.63 31.15
CA LEU A 33 -12.90 6.23 32.04
C LEU A 33 -12.93 7.00 33.37
N LEU A 34 -13.39 8.25 33.37
CA LEU A 34 -13.50 9.08 34.57
C LEU A 34 -14.58 8.59 35.55
N SER A 35 -15.56 7.82 35.06
CA SER A 35 -16.64 7.25 35.88
C SER A 35 -16.34 5.84 36.41
N LEU A 36 -15.17 5.27 36.10
CA LEU A 36 -14.77 3.95 36.57
C LEU A 36 -14.37 3.98 38.04
N ASN A 37 -15.12 3.25 38.86
CA ASN A 37 -14.79 3.03 40.26
C ASN A 37 -14.43 1.55 40.48
N PRO A 38 -13.39 1.24 41.29
CA PRO A 38 -13.11 -0.13 41.69
C PRO A 38 -14.30 -0.68 42.47
N ASN A 39 -14.77 -1.88 42.12
CA ASN A 39 -15.91 -2.54 42.77
C ASN A 39 -15.64 -2.95 44.23
N VAL A 40 -14.41 -2.79 44.73
CA VAL A 40 -13.98 -3.32 46.01
C VAL A 40 -13.25 -2.23 46.79
N GLU A 41 -13.79 -1.84 47.94
CA GLU A 41 -13.17 -0.86 48.86
C GLU A 41 -11.87 -1.38 49.51
N ASN A 42 -11.58 -2.68 49.44
CA ASN A 42 -10.33 -3.32 49.87
C ASN A 42 -9.93 -4.44 48.89
N PRO A 43 -9.11 -4.15 47.86
CA PRO A 43 -8.64 -5.18 46.93
C PRO A 43 -7.75 -6.21 47.65
N ASP A 44 -7.94 -7.49 47.36
CA ASP A 44 -7.03 -8.55 47.79
C ASP A 44 -5.63 -8.25 47.22
N PRO A 45 -4.58 -8.10 48.05
CA PRO A 45 -3.23 -7.79 47.58
C PRO A 45 -2.64 -8.84 46.63
N ASN A 46 -3.24 -10.04 46.54
CA ASN A 46 -2.85 -11.09 45.60
C ASN A 46 -3.65 -11.09 44.29
N SER A 47 -4.66 -10.22 44.14
CA SER A 47 -5.46 -10.12 42.90
C SER A 47 -4.78 -9.20 41.88
N LEU A 48 -4.40 -9.75 40.73
CA LEU A 48 -3.80 -8.99 39.62
C LEU A 48 -4.80 -8.13 38.84
N VAL A 49 -6.11 -8.31 39.05
CA VAL A 49 -7.18 -7.59 38.33
C VAL A 49 -8.23 -7.13 39.34
N VAL A 50 -8.51 -5.83 39.36
CA VAL A 50 -9.60 -5.24 40.16
C VAL A 50 -10.79 -5.01 39.22
N PRO A 51 -11.94 -5.65 39.45
CA PRO A 51 -13.14 -5.37 38.67
C PRO A 51 -13.56 -3.91 38.87
N VAL A 52 -13.80 -3.19 37.76
CA VAL A 52 -14.32 -1.81 37.77
C VAL A 52 -15.80 -1.80 37.39
N SER A 53 -16.57 -0.91 37.99
CA SER A 53 -17.94 -0.57 37.60
C SER A 53 -18.08 0.93 37.32
N GLY A 54 -19.25 1.35 36.85
CA GLY A 54 -19.50 2.76 36.55
C GLY A 54 -19.21 3.17 35.11
N PHE A 55 -18.83 2.23 34.23
CA PHE A 55 -18.75 2.51 32.80
C PHE A 55 -20.13 2.93 32.28
N GLN A 56 -20.26 4.20 31.88
CA GLN A 56 -21.46 4.74 31.27
C GLN A 56 -21.10 5.25 29.87
N ILE A 57 -21.96 4.91 28.90
CA ILE A 57 -21.85 5.44 27.55
C ILE A 57 -22.37 6.88 27.59
N SER A 58 -21.63 7.81 27.00
CA SER A 58 -22.08 9.21 26.93
C SER A 58 -23.44 9.29 26.22
N GLN A 59 -24.25 10.30 26.57
CA GLN A 59 -25.53 10.50 25.89
C GLN A 59 -25.34 10.66 24.38
N THR A 60 -24.31 11.41 23.97
CA THR A 60 -23.93 11.60 22.57
C THR A 60 -23.65 10.26 21.89
N ASP A 61 -22.81 9.41 22.47
CA ASP A 61 -22.49 8.09 21.90
C ASP A 61 -23.74 7.20 21.80
N SER A 62 -24.59 7.20 22.83
CA SER A 62 -25.87 6.46 22.81
C SER A 62 -26.76 6.91 21.65
N GLU A 63 -26.86 8.22 21.40
CA GLU A 63 -27.67 8.74 20.31
C GLU A 63 -27.08 8.42 18.92
N ILE A 64 -25.75 8.36 18.80
CA ILE A 64 -25.08 7.96 17.54
C ILE A 64 -25.29 6.46 17.31
N ILE A 65 -25.17 5.62 18.34
CA ILE A 65 -25.46 4.18 18.28
C ILE A 65 -26.91 3.95 17.82
N ASP A 66 -27.87 4.66 18.40
CA ASP A 66 -29.27 4.58 17.98
C ASP A 66 -29.47 5.02 16.52
N SER A 67 -28.78 6.07 16.10
CA SER A 67 -28.80 6.52 14.71
C SER A 67 -28.22 5.46 13.77
N ALA A 68 -27.09 4.84 14.13
CA ALA A 68 -26.43 3.78 13.36
C ALA A 68 -27.35 2.57 13.22
N ASN A 69 -27.99 2.14 14.31
CA ASN A 69 -28.96 1.03 14.31
C ASN A 69 -30.17 1.32 13.42
N LYS A 70 -30.71 2.55 13.46
CA LYS A 70 -31.81 2.99 12.59
C LYS A 70 -31.39 3.01 11.13
N PHE A 71 -30.21 3.55 10.83
CA PHE A 71 -29.64 3.57 9.48
C PHE A 71 -29.44 2.16 8.93
N PHE A 72 -28.77 1.29 9.69
CA PHE A 72 -28.51 -0.09 9.32
C PHE A 72 -29.80 -0.84 8.97
N LYS A 73 -30.82 -0.77 9.83
CA LYS A 73 -32.13 -1.39 9.58
C LYS A 73 -32.81 -0.83 8.31
N LYS A 74 -32.68 0.49 8.07
CA LYS A 74 -33.25 1.15 6.89
C LYS A 74 -32.55 0.71 5.61
N LEU A 75 -31.22 0.75 5.57
CA LEU A 75 -30.41 0.34 4.42
C LEU A 75 -30.61 -1.14 4.10
N LYS A 76 -30.55 -2.01 5.13
CA LYS A 76 -30.77 -3.45 4.97
C LYS A 76 -32.15 -3.79 4.40
N ARG A 77 -33.18 -3.01 4.74
CA ARG A 77 -34.53 -3.18 4.16
C ARG A 77 -34.57 -2.75 2.68
N LYS A 78 -33.89 -1.65 2.34
CA LYS A 78 -33.80 -1.16 0.95
C LYS A 78 -33.05 -2.14 0.04
N LEU A 79 -31.96 -2.74 0.53
CA LEU A 79 -31.17 -3.73 -0.23
C LEU A 79 -31.93 -5.03 -0.53
N LYS A 80 -32.95 -5.39 0.27
CA LYS A 80 -33.81 -6.55 -0.05
C LYS A 80 -34.64 -6.37 -1.32
N ASN A 81 -34.89 -5.12 -1.75
CA ASN A 81 -35.68 -4.79 -2.94
C ASN A 81 -34.89 -3.87 -3.89
N PRO A 82 -33.86 -4.39 -4.60
CA PRO A 82 -32.93 -3.58 -5.39
C PRO A 82 -33.58 -2.79 -6.52
N SER A 83 -34.72 -3.25 -7.06
CA SER A 83 -35.42 -2.59 -8.18
C SER A 83 -35.97 -1.19 -7.85
N SER A 84 -36.08 -0.87 -6.56
CA SER A 84 -36.63 0.40 -6.06
C SER A 84 -35.60 1.26 -5.32
N PHE A 85 -34.33 0.86 -5.36
CA PHE A 85 -33.24 1.50 -4.63
C PHE A 85 -32.10 1.77 -5.60
N ASN A 86 -31.80 3.05 -5.82
CA ASN A 86 -30.76 3.48 -6.77
C ASN A 86 -29.59 4.18 -6.06
N THR A 87 -28.61 4.60 -6.85
CA THR A 87 -27.41 5.30 -6.36
C THR A 87 -27.72 6.59 -5.63
N ASP A 88 -28.69 7.38 -6.13
CA ASP A 88 -29.09 8.65 -5.53
C ASP A 88 -29.77 8.44 -4.17
N ASP A 89 -30.59 7.40 -4.05
CA ASP A 89 -31.20 6.99 -2.79
C ASP A 89 -30.12 6.66 -1.75
N LEU A 90 -29.10 5.86 -2.13
CA LEU A 90 -27.98 5.51 -1.25
C LEU A 90 -27.23 6.76 -0.79
N ILE A 91 -26.86 7.62 -1.74
CA ILE A 91 -26.17 8.89 -1.48
C ILE A 91 -26.98 9.75 -0.50
N GLY A 92 -28.29 9.89 -0.73
CA GLY A 92 -29.17 10.70 0.11
C GLY A 92 -29.29 10.15 1.54
N ILE A 93 -29.46 8.85 1.72
CA ILE A 93 -29.57 8.26 3.06
C ILE A 93 -28.24 8.26 3.82
N LEU A 94 -27.12 8.05 3.12
CA LEU A 94 -25.79 8.03 3.73
C LEU A 94 -25.36 9.44 4.13
N SER A 95 -25.53 10.42 3.25
CA SER A 95 -25.19 11.82 3.53
C SER A 95 -25.99 12.34 4.72
N SER A 96 -27.31 12.10 4.74
CA SER A 96 -28.16 12.49 5.88
C SER A 96 -27.75 11.83 7.18
N PHE A 97 -27.29 10.57 7.14
CA PHE A 97 -26.80 9.86 8.31
C PHE A 97 -25.50 10.47 8.85
N LEU A 98 -24.52 10.72 7.96
CA LEU A 98 -23.22 11.27 8.35
C LEU A 98 -23.37 12.70 8.88
N GLU A 99 -24.10 13.58 8.18
CA GLU A 99 -24.30 14.97 8.62
C GLU A 99 -24.98 15.08 9.98
N LYS A 100 -26.03 14.27 10.22
CA LYS A 100 -26.76 14.30 11.49
C LYS A 100 -25.88 13.91 12.67
N ASN A 101 -24.98 12.95 12.48
CA ASN A 101 -24.07 12.53 13.53
C ASN A 101 -22.85 13.46 13.63
N GLY A 102 -22.35 13.99 12.50
CA GLY A 102 -21.29 15.01 12.49
C GLY A 102 -21.66 16.26 13.30
N LYS A 103 -22.93 16.71 13.22
CA LYS A 103 -23.44 17.81 14.05
C LYS A 103 -23.42 17.52 15.55
N LYS A 104 -23.53 16.25 15.97
CA LYS A 104 -23.51 15.87 17.39
C LYS A 104 -22.09 15.88 17.98
N VAL A 105 -21.09 15.66 17.14
CA VAL A 105 -19.66 15.66 17.52
C VAL A 105 -18.95 16.96 17.13
N ASP A 106 -19.71 17.99 16.73
CA ASP A 106 -19.24 19.31 16.30
C ASP A 106 -18.14 19.27 15.21
N VAL A 107 -18.22 18.30 14.30
CA VAL A 107 -17.28 18.20 13.16
C VAL A 107 -17.88 18.92 11.96
N SER A 108 -17.24 20.03 11.57
CA SER A 108 -17.57 20.76 10.33
C SER A 108 -16.87 20.13 9.12
N VAL A 109 -17.64 19.89 8.06
CA VAL A 109 -17.15 19.33 6.78
C VAL A 109 -16.51 20.40 5.91
N GLY A 110 -16.94 21.66 6.05
CA GLY A 110 -16.36 22.83 5.36
C GLY A 110 -16.57 22.87 3.84
N VAL A 111 -17.49 22.08 3.29
CA VAL A 111 -17.79 21.99 1.85
C VAL A 111 -19.29 22.09 1.62
N ASP A 112 -19.70 22.74 0.53
CA ASP A 112 -21.12 22.90 0.17
C ASP A 112 -21.75 21.55 -0.21
N PRO A 113 -22.94 21.20 0.32
CA PRO A 113 -23.67 19.97 -0.05
C PRO A 113 -23.97 19.81 -1.54
N SER A 114 -23.99 20.89 -2.33
CA SER A 114 -24.18 20.83 -3.78
C SER A 114 -22.91 20.47 -4.56
N THR A 115 -21.77 20.32 -3.87
CA THR A 115 -20.49 19.99 -4.52
C THR A 115 -20.53 18.55 -5.03
N GLU A 116 -20.07 18.34 -6.27
CA GLU A 116 -19.89 16.99 -6.81
C GLU A 116 -18.94 16.18 -5.91
N GLY A 117 -19.29 14.92 -5.62
CA GLY A 117 -18.52 14.08 -4.69
C GLY A 117 -18.66 14.48 -3.21
N TYR A 118 -19.65 15.30 -2.83
CA TYR A 118 -19.88 15.69 -1.43
C TYR A 118 -19.96 14.49 -0.47
N THR A 119 -20.63 13.41 -0.87
CA THR A 119 -20.72 12.18 -0.07
C THR A 119 -19.34 11.53 0.18
N ARG A 120 -18.42 11.62 -0.79
CA ARG A 120 -17.04 11.15 -0.62
C ARG A 120 -16.35 11.95 0.47
N VAL A 121 -16.48 13.28 0.43
CA VAL A 121 -15.93 14.18 1.47
C VAL A 121 -16.54 13.88 2.84
N LEU A 122 -17.84 13.56 2.90
CA LEU A 122 -18.47 13.12 4.15
C LEU A 122 -17.85 11.83 4.68
N ILE A 123 -17.55 10.84 3.84
CA ILE A 123 -16.87 9.61 4.28
C ILE A 123 -15.46 9.94 4.78
N GLU A 124 -14.69 10.76 4.07
CA GLU A 124 -13.34 11.18 4.48
C GLU A 124 -13.32 11.87 5.85
N LYS A 125 -14.34 12.70 6.14
CA LYS A 125 -14.39 13.50 7.38
C LYS A 125 -15.13 12.82 8.53
N LEU A 126 -16.20 12.10 8.23
CA LEU A 126 -17.17 11.60 9.20
C LEU A 126 -17.31 10.08 9.15
N GLY A 127 -16.56 9.38 8.30
CA GLY A 127 -16.67 7.93 8.14
C GLY A 127 -16.31 7.13 9.39
N PHE A 128 -15.55 7.71 10.32
CA PHE A 128 -15.29 7.12 11.64
C PHE A 128 -16.56 6.93 12.50
N LEU A 129 -17.65 7.64 12.18
CA LEU A 129 -18.97 7.48 12.79
C LEU A 129 -19.72 6.25 12.23
N MET A 130 -19.23 5.67 11.13
CA MET A 130 -19.71 4.39 10.62
C MET A 130 -19.00 3.27 11.36
N GLY A 131 -19.76 2.62 12.22
CA GLY A 131 -19.31 1.38 12.83
C GLY A 131 -19.05 0.27 11.82
N ARG A 132 -18.33 -0.79 12.24
CA ARG A 132 -17.97 -1.92 11.35
C ARG A 132 -19.17 -2.44 10.54
N ASP A 133 -20.25 -2.81 11.23
CA ASP A 133 -21.46 -3.36 10.59
C ASP A 133 -22.12 -2.36 9.62
N VAL A 134 -22.06 -1.06 9.94
CA VAL A 134 -22.58 0.00 9.09
C VAL A 134 -21.73 0.13 7.83
N SER A 135 -20.41 0.20 7.98
CA SER A 135 -19.47 0.32 6.87
C SER A 135 -19.52 -0.89 5.94
N GLU A 136 -19.62 -2.11 6.48
CA GLU A 136 -19.80 -3.33 5.67
C GLU A 136 -21.11 -3.29 4.86
N LEU A 137 -22.22 -2.86 5.47
CA LEU A 137 -23.50 -2.76 4.76
C LEU A 137 -23.50 -1.65 3.70
N VAL A 138 -22.82 -0.53 3.97
CA VAL A 138 -22.62 0.55 2.99
C VAL A 138 -21.76 0.05 1.83
N LEU A 139 -20.69 -0.68 2.11
CA LEU A 139 -19.86 -1.30 1.08
C LEU A 139 -20.69 -2.27 0.21
N GLU A 140 -21.46 -3.16 0.83
CA GLU A 140 -22.36 -4.08 0.12
C GLU A 140 -23.31 -3.32 -0.80
N ALA A 141 -23.94 -2.24 -0.31
CA ALA A 141 -24.81 -1.39 -1.12
C ALA A 141 -24.07 -0.76 -2.31
N CYS A 142 -22.86 -0.25 -2.09
CA CYS A 142 -22.05 0.35 -3.16
C CYS A 142 -21.70 -0.67 -4.24
N LEU A 143 -21.36 -1.91 -3.85
CA LEU A 143 -21.05 -2.99 -4.78
C LEU A 143 -22.27 -3.43 -5.59
N VAL A 144 -23.44 -3.55 -4.96
CA VAL A 144 -24.70 -3.91 -5.63
C VAL A 144 -25.13 -2.84 -6.63
N LEU A 145 -25.01 -1.56 -6.27
CA LEU A 145 -25.42 -0.44 -7.13
C LEU A 145 -24.34 0.00 -8.13
N GLY A 146 -23.12 -0.55 -8.02
CA GLY A 146 -21.99 -0.13 -8.85
C GLY A 146 -21.53 1.30 -8.60
N ASN A 147 -21.67 1.81 -7.38
CA ASN A 147 -21.15 3.12 -7.00
C ASN A 147 -19.68 3.01 -6.60
N TRP A 148 -18.81 3.02 -7.60
CA TRP A 148 -17.38 2.82 -7.45
C TRP A 148 -16.64 3.97 -6.75
N GLU A 149 -17.17 5.20 -6.83
CA GLU A 149 -16.58 6.37 -6.15
C GLU A 149 -16.66 6.20 -4.63
N LEU A 150 -17.79 5.71 -4.13
CA LEU A 150 -17.92 5.44 -2.69
C LEU A 150 -17.09 4.22 -2.27
N VAL A 151 -16.92 3.20 -3.13
CA VAL A 151 -16.02 2.08 -2.85
C VAL A 151 -14.58 2.58 -2.70
N GLU A 152 -14.11 3.44 -3.59
CA GLU A 152 -12.80 4.10 -3.48
C GLU A 152 -12.68 4.86 -2.15
N ALA A 153 -13.68 5.66 -1.80
CA ALA A 153 -13.72 6.40 -0.54
C ALA A 153 -13.57 5.48 0.69
N LEU A 154 -14.28 4.36 0.71
CA LEU A 154 -14.23 3.40 1.81
C LEU A 154 -12.86 2.71 1.91
N ILE A 155 -12.25 2.36 0.77
CA ILE A 155 -10.91 1.73 0.75
C ILE A 155 -9.85 2.71 1.25
N VAL A 156 -9.81 3.92 0.69
CA VAL A 156 -8.75 4.92 0.98
C VAL A 156 -8.79 5.37 2.44
N ASN A 157 -9.99 5.45 3.03
CA ASN A 157 -10.18 5.85 4.43
C ASN A 157 -10.20 4.68 5.43
N GLY A 158 -9.92 3.46 4.99
CA GLY A 158 -9.80 2.31 5.91
C GLY A 158 -11.12 1.86 6.55
N HIS A 159 -12.25 2.11 5.89
CA HIS A 159 -13.58 1.72 6.37
C HIS A 159 -14.02 0.33 5.88
N VAL A 160 -13.11 -0.44 5.28
CA VAL A 160 -13.37 -1.83 4.88
C VAL A 160 -12.83 -2.76 5.94
N ALA A 161 -13.69 -3.61 6.51
CA ALA A 161 -13.26 -4.62 7.47
C ALA A 161 -12.49 -5.76 6.78
N HIS A 162 -11.50 -6.35 7.47
CA HIS A 162 -10.72 -7.49 6.97
C HIS A 162 -11.59 -8.67 6.52
N SER A 163 -12.71 -8.93 7.23
CA SER A 163 -13.73 -9.93 6.87
C SER A 163 -14.27 -9.77 5.44
N SER A 164 -14.25 -8.53 4.93
CA SER A 164 -14.78 -8.19 3.61
C SER A 164 -13.73 -8.19 2.50
N TYR A 165 -12.43 -8.33 2.79
CA TYR A 165 -11.36 -8.23 1.79
C TYR A 165 -11.51 -9.25 0.68
N SER A 166 -11.72 -10.52 1.03
CA SER A 166 -11.89 -11.62 0.07
C SER A 166 -13.02 -11.35 -0.92
N ASN A 167 -14.20 -11.01 -0.38
CA ASN A 167 -15.38 -10.73 -1.18
C ASN A 167 -15.19 -9.50 -2.06
N LEU A 168 -14.64 -8.42 -1.48
CA LEU A 168 -14.38 -7.19 -2.22
C LEU A 168 -13.40 -7.40 -3.37
N VAL A 169 -12.24 -8.02 -3.12
CA VAL A 169 -11.25 -8.31 -4.16
C VAL A 169 -11.86 -9.16 -5.27
N SER A 170 -12.60 -10.21 -4.91
CA SER A 170 -13.31 -11.06 -5.88
C SER A 170 -14.27 -10.26 -6.77
N VAL A 171 -15.12 -9.42 -6.17
CA VAL A 171 -16.07 -8.58 -6.92
C VAL A 171 -15.35 -7.56 -7.81
N LEU A 172 -14.27 -6.93 -7.33
CA LEU A 172 -13.51 -5.96 -8.12
C LEU A 172 -12.81 -6.60 -9.31
N VAL A 173 -12.26 -7.81 -9.15
CA VAL A 173 -11.67 -8.61 -10.23
C VAL A 173 -12.74 -9.01 -11.25
N GLU A 174 -13.89 -9.50 -10.80
CA GLU A 174 -15.02 -9.86 -11.68
C GLU A 174 -15.52 -8.66 -12.49
N LYS A 175 -15.66 -7.49 -11.83
CA LYS A 175 -16.10 -6.23 -12.44
C LYS A 175 -14.97 -5.48 -13.15
N ARG A 176 -13.75 -6.04 -13.15
CA ARG A 176 -12.57 -5.52 -13.84
C ARG A 176 -12.17 -4.11 -13.42
N ARG A 177 -12.31 -3.79 -12.14
CA ARG A 177 -11.93 -2.50 -11.55
C ARG A 177 -10.48 -2.53 -11.06
N SER A 178 -9.54 -2.63 -12.01
CA SER A 178 -8.10 -2.72 -11.71
C SER A 178 -7.58 -1.54 -10.88
N ASP A 179 -8.14 -0.35 -11.10
CA ASP A 179 -7.91 0.86 -10.33
C ASP A 179 -8.20 0.65 -8.85
N LEU A 180 -9.37 0.09 -8.52
CA LEU A 180 -9.76 -0.21 -7.14
C LEU A 180 -9.00 -1.39 -6.56
N VAL A 181 -8.65 -2.41 -7.35
CA VAL A 181 -7.77 -3.50 -6.90
C VAL A 181 -6.41 -2.97 -6.47
N CYS A 182 -5.83 -2.01 -7.21
CA CYS A 182 -4.58 -1.36 -6.83
C CYS A 182 -4.73 -0.58 -5.51
N LEU A 183 -5.88 0.06 -5.28
CA LEU A 183 -6.15 0.71 -3.99
C LEU A 183 -6.27 -0.30 -2.84
N CYS A 184 -6.92 -1.45 -3.04
CA CYS A 184 -6.94 -2.51 -2.03
C CYS A 184 -5.51 -2.91 -1.63
N ILE A 185 -4.61 -3.15 -2.59
CA ILE A 185 -3.21 -3.52 -2.31
C ILE A 185 -2.46 -2.43 -1.54
N LYS A 186 -2.78 -1.17 -1.83
CA LYS A 186 -2.12 -0.01 -1.22
C LYS A 186 -2.59 0.25 0.21
N HIS A 187 -3.87 0.01 0.50
CA HIS A 187 -4.52 0.42 1.75
C HIS A 187 -4.80 -0.75 2.71
N PHE A 188 -4.95 -1.97 2.20
CA PHE A 188 -5.19 -3.13 3.04
C PHE A 188 -3.88 -3.65 3.63
N THR A 189 -3.90 -3.94 4.92
CA THR A 189 -2.86 -4.71 5.60
C THR A 189 -3.30 -6.17 5.69
N ASP A 190 -2.34 -7.09 5.67
CA ASP A 190 -2.55 -8.51 5.91
C ASP A 190 -3.51 -9.17 4.89
N LEU A 191 -3.28 -8.92 3.60
CA LEU A 191 -3.98 -9.66 2.53
C LEU A 191 -3.69 -11.16 2.64
N GLY A 192 -4.75 -11.97 2.72
CA GLY A 192 -4.65 -13.41 2.78
C GLY A 192 -4.22 -14.07 1.46
N SER A 193 -3.95 -15.38 1.51
CA SER A 193 -3.48 -16.14 0.35
C SER A 193 -4.47 -16.18 -0.80
N SER A 194 -5.77 -16.22 -0.50
CA SER A 194 -6.86 -16.18 -1.48
C SER A 194 -6.88 -14.86 -2.25
N GLU A 195 -6.74 -13.74 -1.54
CA GLU A 195 -6.74 -12.39 -2.08
C GLU A 195 -5.50 -12.20 -2.95
N LEU A 196 -4.32 -12.52 -2.42
CA LEU A 196 -3.04 -12.44 -3.14
C LEU A 196 -3.04 -13.29 -4.41
N LEU A 197 -3.54 -14.53 -4.33
CA LEU A 197 -3.64 -15.41 -5.48
C LEU A 197 -4.59 -14.84 -6.55
N CYS A 198 -5.75 -14.32 -6.13
CA CYS A 198 -6.73 -13.72 -7.03
C CYS A 198 -6.13 -12.50 -7.77
N ILE A 199 -5.45 -11.61 -7.03
CA ILE A 199 -4.80 -10.42 -7.55
C ILE A 199 -3.66 -10.78 -8.52
N LEU A 200 -2.78 -11.72 -8.12
CA LEU A 200 -1.66 -12.17 -8.95
C LEU A 200 -2.16 -12.70 -10.30
N LYS A 201 -3.11 -13.63 -10.28
CA LYS A 201 -3.66 -14.21 -11.51
C LYS A 201 -4.29 -13.15 -12.39
N TYR A 202 -5.06 -12.24 -11.79
CA TYR A 202 -5.72 -11.16 -12.51
C TYR A 202 -4.74 -10.21 -13.22
N PHE A 203 -3.60 -9.89 -12.61
CA PHE A 203 -2.62 -9.00 -13.22
C PHE A 203 -1.65 -9.72 -14.15
N LEU A 204 -1.30 -10.98 -13.88
CA LEU A 204 -0.39 -11.77 -14.73
C LEU A 204 -1.04 -12.18 -16.04
N LEU A 205 -2.32 -12.55 -16.02
CA LEU A 205 -3.11 -12.88 -17.19
C LEU A 205 -4.47 -12.16 -17.16
N PRO A 206 -4.49 -10.86 -17.49
CA PRO A 206 -5.73 -10.08 -17.47
C PRO A 206 -6.77 -10.64 -18.44
N PRO A 207 -8.02 -10.84 -18.00
CA PRO A 207 -9.08 -11.29 -18.89
C PRO A 207 -9.40 -10.21 -19.95
N ARG A 208 -9.97 -10.63 -21.08
CA ARG A 208 -10.35 -9.71 -22.16
C ARG A 208 -11.26 -8.61 -21.62
N GLY A 209 -10.89 -7.36 -21.87
CA GLY A 209 -11.62 -6.17 -21.40
C GLY A 209 -11.21 -5.66 -20.01
N ALA A 210 -10.28 -6.30 -19.30
CA ALA A 210 -9.67 -5.73 -18.09
C ALA A 210 -8.63 -4.63 -18.42
N TYR A 211 -8.06 -4.67 -19.62
CA TYR A 211 -7.03 -3.71 -20.04
C TYR A 211 -7.49 -2.25 -20.00
N SER A 212 -8.77 -1.94 -20.18
CA SER A 212 -9.26 -0.55 -20.15
C SER A 212 -9.09 0.11 -18.79
N SER A 213 -9.36 -0.59 -17.69
CA SER A 213 -9.14 -0.05 -16.34
C SER A 213 -7.65 -0.05 -15.96
N MET A 214 -6.87 -1.01 -16.45
CA MET A 214 -5.41 -1.00 -16.28
C MET A 214 -4.75 0.18 -17.02
N VAL A 215 -5.31 0.58 -18.18
CA VAL A 215 -4.86 1.79 -18.89
C VAL A 215 -5.10 3.05 -18.04
N ALA A 216 -6.15 3.12 -17.22
CA ALA A 216 -6.34 4.23 -16.29
C ALA A 216 -5.22 4.27 -15.23
N VAL A 217 -4.83 3.10 -14.68
CA VAL A 217 -3.68 2.99 -13.77
C VAL A 217 -2.40 3.48 -14.45
N ARG A 218 -2.16 3.05 -15.69
CA ARG A 218 -1.02 3.52 -16.51
C ARG A 218 -1.03 5.03 -16.70
N LYS A 219 -2.17 5.63 -17.07
CA LYS A 219 -2.32 7.09 -17.20
C LYS A 219 -2.05 7.82 -15.88
N GLY A 220 -2.40 7.21 -14.74
CA GLY A 220 -2.05 7.72 -13.41
C GLY A 220 -0.53 7.77 -13.19
N TRP A 221 0.18 6.68 -13.50
CA TRP A 221 1.64 6.64 -13.46
C TRP A 221 2.28 7.65 -14.42
N GLU A 222 1.76 7.76 -15.64
CA GLU A 222 2.21 8.71 -16.65
C GLU A 222 2.05 10.16 -16.17
N SER A 223 0.89 10.49 -15.59
CA SER A 223 0.61 11.83 -15.04
C SER A 223 1.57 12.17 -13.88
N GLN A 224 1.88 11.19 -13.04
CA GLN A 224 2.86 11.36 -11.95
C GLN A 224 4.28 11.56 -12.49
N ALA A 225 4.66 10.83 -13.54
CA ALA A 225 5.95 11.02 -14.21
C ALA A 225 6.06 12.41 -14.84
N LYS A 226 5.02 12.86 -15.59
CA LYS A 226 4.97 14.22 -16.16
C LYS A 226 5.09 15.29 -15.08
N LEU A 227 4.30 15.18 -14.01
CA LEU A 227 4.36 16.11 -12.89
C LEU A 227 5.74 16.14 -12.21
N ALA A 228 6.42 15.00 -12.11
CA ALA A 228 7.77 14.93 -11.56
C ALA A 228 8.80 15.62 -12.46
N ILE A 229 8.69 15.45 -13.79
CA ILE A 229 9.54 16.11 -14.78
C ILE A 229 9.34 17.63 -14.74
N GLU A 230 8.09 18.10 -14.67
CA GLU A 230 7.77 19.53 -14.51
C GLU A 230 8.41 20.11 -13.25
N LYS A 231 8.31 19.40 -12.12
CA LYS A 231 8.95 19.81 -10.86
C LYS A 231 10.47 19.77 -10.93
N ALA A 232 11.05 18.80 -11.62
CA ALA A 232 12.50 18.71 -11.81
C ALA A 232 13.05 19.86 -12.68
N SER A 233 12.24 20.36 -13.61
CA SER A 233 12.57 21.44 -14.54
C SER A 233 12.28 22.84 -13.98
N ASN A 234 11.53 22.93 -12.88
CA ASN A 234 11.17 24.19 -12.26
C ASN A 234 12.37 24.85 -11.55
N LYS A 235 12.81 25.99 -12.09
CA LYS A 235 13.95 26.77 -11.59
C LYS A 235 13.69 27.45 -10.23
N ASP A 236 12.42 27.58 -9.83
CA ASP A 236 12.04 28.15 -8.54
C ASP A 236 12.21 27.14 -7.39
N LEU A 237 12.21 25.84 -7.69
CA LEU A 237 12.52 24.80 -6.71
C LEU A 237 14.03 24.79 -6.45
N LYS A 238 14.42 25.19 -5.23
CA LYS A 238 15.82 25.26 -4.79
C LYS A 238 16.18 24.19 -3.76
N GLY A 239 17.48 23.93 -3.64
CA GLY A 239 18.06 23.05 -2.62
C GLY A 239 17.49 21.63 -2.66
N LYS A 240 17.14 21.11 -1.47
CA LYS A 240 16.69 19.72 -1.28
C LYS A 240 15.45 19.36 -2.11
N LYS A 241 14.50 20.29 -2.30
CA LYS A 241 13.29 20.03 -3.10
C LYS A 241 13.61 19.80 -4.59
N SER A 242 14.56 20.56 -5.13
CA SER A 242 15.04 20.39 -6.50
C SER A 242 15.68 19.02 -6.71
N HIS A 243 16.55 18.62 -5.78
CA HIS A 243 17.19 17.31 -5.81
C HIS A 243 16.18 16.16 -5.79
N VAL A 244 15.24 16.20 -4.83
CA VAL A 244 14.18 15.19 -4.71
C VAL A 244 13.31 15.14 -5.97
N ALA A 245 13.03 16.29 -6.60
CA ALA A 245 12.26 16.32 -7.83
C ALA A 245 13.00 15.64 -9.00
N LYS A 246 14.31 15.89 -9.16
CA LYS A 246 15.13 15.24 -10.19
C LYS A 246 15.24 13.74 -9.97
N GLU A 247 15.45 13.29 -8.73
CA GLU A 247 15.46 11.86 -8.38
C GLU A 247 14.11 11.20 -8.67
N ALA A 248 13.01 11.85 -8.25
CA ALA A 248 11.66 11.34 -8.46
C ALA A 248 11.29 11.26 -9.96
N ALA A 249 11.72 12.23 -10.77
CA ALA A 249 11.50 12.22 -12.21
C ALA A 249 12.18 11.01 -12.87
N VAL A 250 13.46 10.79 -12.58
CA VAL A 250 14.20 9.62 -13.10
C VAL A 250 13.54 8.32 -12.64
N LEU A 251 13.20 8.23 -11.35
CA LEU A 251 12.56 7.08 -10.75
C LEU A 251 11.22 6.72 -11.43
N LEU A 252 10.32 7.70 -11.59
CA LEU A 252 9.00 7.46 -12.16
C LEU A 252 9.05 7.17 -13.66
N VAL A 253 10.00 7.75 -14.39
CA VAL A 253 10.24 7.39 -15.80
C VAL A 253 10.72 5.95 -15.91
N ILE A 254 11.68 5.53 -15.07
CA ILE A 254 12.17 4.13 -15.01
C ILE A 254 11.03 3.17 -14.69
N ALA A 255 10.19 3.52 -13.71
CA ALA A 255 9.07 2.70 -13.28
C ALA A 255 7.88 2.71 -14.27
N HIS A 256 7.79 3.67 -15.19
CA HIS A 256 6.73 3.69 -16.19
C HIS A 256 7.16 3.06 -17.52
N ASP A 257 8.40 3.31 -17.94
CA ASP A 257 8.89 2.96 -19.27
C ASP A 257 9.13 1.44 -19.47
N GLU A 258 8.73 0.92 -20.63
CA GLU A 258 8.82 -0.50 -21.04
C GLU A 258 7.92 -1.48 -20.25
N PHE A 259 7.11 -0.98 -19.32
CA PHE A 259 6.12 -1.76 -18.60
C PHE A 259 4.73 -1.70 -19.26
N LEU A 260 4.05 -2.84 -19.26
CA LEU A 260 2.65 -2.99 -19.66
C LEU A 260 1.74 -2.40 -18.58
N ALA A 261 0.50 -2.07 -18.96
CA ALA A 261 -0.48 -1.55 -18.01
C ALA A 261 -0.75 -2.52 -16.85
N SER A 262 -0.77 -3.84 -17.11
CA SER A 262 -0.92 -4.87 -16.08
C SER A 262 0.31 -5.02 -15.18
N GLU A 263 1.51 -4.80 -15.73
CA GLU A 263 2.76 -4.81 -14.95
C GLU A 263 2.84 -3.61 -14.01
N LEU A 264 2.34 -2.43 -14.42
CA LEU A 264 2.22 -1.28 -13.52
C LEU A 264 1.26 -1.54 -12.35
N CYS A 265 0.27 -2.41 -12.53
CA CYS A 265 -0.56 -2.89 -11.40
C CYS A 265 0.24 -3.80 -10.45
N LEU A 266 1.13 -4.65 -10.99
CA LEU A 266 2.05 -5.47 -10.18
C LEU A 266 3.06 -4.65 -9.37
N HIS A 267 3.33 -3.40 -9.76
CA HIS A 267 4.20 -2.51 -8.99
C HIS A 267 3.62 -2.26 -7.59
N TYR A 268 2.31 -2.06 -7.49
CA TYR A 268 1.63 -1.92 -6.20
C TYR A 268 1.78 -3.16 -5.34
N LEU A 269 1.68 -4.36 -5.94
CA LEU A 269 1.83 -5.60 -5.19
C LEU A 269 3.26 -5.80 -4.68
N LEU A 270 4.27 -5.60 -5.53
CA LEU A 270 5.68 -5.76 -5.14
C LEU A 270 6.22 -4.66 -4.22
N SER A 271 5.57 -3.50 -4.18
CA SER A 271 5.89 -2.43 -3.22
C SER A 271 5.07 -2.52 -1.93
N SER A 272 4.12 -3.45 -1.86
CA SER A 272 3.21 -3.61 -0.72
C SER A 272 3.91 -4.31 0.44
N PRO A 273 3.61 -3.94 1.71
CA PRO A 273 4.05 -4.70 2.87
C PRO A 273 3.36 -6.08 3.00
N ASN A 274 2.37 -6.38 2.16
CA ASN A 274 1.60 -7.64 2.17
C ASN A 274 2.37 -8.87 1.66
N LEU A 275 3.66 -8.73 1.33
CA LEU A 275 4.50 -9.84 0.86
C LEU A 275 5.21 -10.51 2.04
N ASP A 276 4.44 -11.21 2.88
CA ASP A 276 5.02 -11.99 3.97
C ASP A 276 5.64 -13.31 3.46
N ASP A 277 6.62 -13.81 4.22
CA ASP A 277 7.42 -14.99 3.85
C ASP A 277 6.66 -16.33 3.96
N VAL A 278 5.38 -16.33 4.37
CA VAL A 278 4.59 -17.55 4.64
C VAL A 278 3.42 -17.70 3.67
N ILE A 279 2.60 -16.65 3.51
CA ILE A 279 1.38 -16.62 2.72
C ILE A 279 1.71 -16.42 1.25
N PHE A 280 2.65 -15.51 0.93
CA PHE A 280 2.97 -15.19 -0.46
C PHE A 280 3.56 -16.36 -1.26
N PRO A 281 4.47 -17.20 -0.71
CA PRO A 281 4.96 -18.39 -1.41
C PRO A 281 3.84 -19.36 -1.79
N TYR A 282 2.84 -19.55 -0.92
CA TYR A 282 1.68 -20.38 -1.24
C TYR A 282 0.92 -19.85 -2.45
N SER A 283 0.67 -18.53 -2.53
CA SER A 283 0.01 -17.93 -3.70
C SER A 283 0.85 -18.12 -4.97
N ILE A 284 2.18 -17.98 -4.89
CA ILE A 284 3.09 -18.26 -6.02
C ILE A 284 3.02 -19.73 -6.46
N SER A 285 2.99 -20.68 -5.52
CA SER A 285 2.91 -22.13 -5.82
C SER A 285 1.68 -22.53 -6.64
N LYS A 286 0.60 -21.71 -6.60
CA LYS A 286 -0.67 -21.96 -7.29
C LYS A 286 -0.77 -21.30 -8.67
N LEU A 287 0.30 -20.65 -9.13
CA LEU A 287 0.39 -20.10 -10.47
C LEU A 287 0.65 -21.21 -11.51
N ASN A 288 0.09 -21.04 -12.70
CA ASN A 288 0.31 -21.93 -13.84
C ASN A 288 1.50 -21.45 -14.69
N GLY A 289 1.87 -22.23 -15.72
CA GLY A 289 3.04 -21.94 -16.56
C GLY A 289 3.00 -20.57 -17.26
N GLU A 290 1.86 -20.16 -17.82
CA GLU A 290 1.73 -18.86 -18.49
C GLU A 290 1.83 -17.69 -17.50
N GLU A 291 1.23 -17.86 -16.32
CA GLU A 291 1.28 -16.88 -15.22
C GLU A 291 2.73 -16.72 -14.71
N ILE A 292 3.45 -17.84 -14.50
CA ILE A 292 4.84 -17.85 -14.06
C ILE A 292 5.76 -17.21 -15.11
N MET A 293 5.56 -17.52 -16.39
CA MET A 293 6.36 -16.93 -17.47
C MET A 293 6.19 -15.40 -17.50
N SER A 294 4.95 -14.93 -17.36
CA SER A 294 4.64 -13.50 -17.30
C SER A 294 5.30 -12.84 -16.09
N LEU A 295 5.28 -13.50 -14.92
CA LEU A 295 5.93 -13.02 -13.71
C LEU A 295 7.46 -12.95 -13.86
N ILE A 296 8.09 -13.98 -14.42
CA ILE A 296 9.54 -14.02 -14.67
C ILE A 296 9.96 -12.87 -15.59
N ARG A 297 9.22 -12.63 -16.67
CA ARG A 297 9.50 -11.53 -17.61
C ARG A 297 9.40 -10.17 -16.93
N TYR A 298 8.34 -9.96 -16.14
CA TYR A 298 8.16 -8.74 -15.36
C TYR A 298 9.31 -8.51 -14.36
N LEU A 299 9.68 -9.52 -13.58
CA LEU A 299 10.81 -9.45 -12.64
C LEU A 299 12.13 -9.21 -13.38
N GLY A 300 12.31 -9.83 -14.54
CA GLY A 300 13.50 -9.63 -15.38
C GLY A 300 13.64 -8.23 -15.95
N LYS A 301 12.53 -7.54 -16.27
CA LYS A 301 12.56 -6.11 -16.61
C LYS A 301 13.09 -5.29 -15.44
N TRP A 302 12.58 -5.53 -14.22
CA TRP A 302 13.07 -4.83 -13.03
C TRP A 302 14.56 -5.08 -12.78
N LEU A 303 15.02 -6.33 -12.84
CA LEU A 303 16.44 -6.66 -12.66
C LEU A 303 17.34 -5.93 -13.68
N LYS A 304 16.91 -5.83 -14.94
CA LYS A 304 17.62 -5.05 -15.98
C LYS A 304 17.64 -3.54 -15.65
N LYS A 305 16.54 -2.99 -15.13
CA LYS A 305 16.52 -1.59 -14.68
C LYS A 305 17.47 -1.38 -13.50
N TYR A 306 17.52 -2.30 -12.53
CA TYR A 306 18.41 -2.20 -11.37
C TYR A 306 19.89 -2.29 -11.70
N GLU A 307 20.27 -3.10 -12.68
CA GLU A 307 21.65 -3.16 -13.15
C GLU A 307 22.12 -1.79 -13.69
N ARG A 308 21.23 -1.04 -14.32
CA ARG A 308 21.52 0.30 -14.87
C ARG A 308 21.32 1.42 -13.85
N PHE A 309 20.33 1.28 -12.99
CA PHE A 309 19.87 2.28 -12.03
C PHE A 309 19.70 1.66 -10.64
N PRO A 310 20.80 1.35 -9.94
CA PRO A 310 20.75 0.69 -8.62
C PRO A 310 20.07 1.55 -7.55
N GLN A 311 19.97 2.87 -7.77
CA GLN A 311 19.29 3.82 -6.91
C GLN A 311 17.76 3.84 -7.09
N ALA A 312 17.20 3.09 -8.05
CA ALA A 312 15.76 2.99 -8.20
C ALA A 312 15.14 2.36 -6.94
N GLY A 313 14.02 2.89 -6.47
CA GLY A 313 13.33 2.39 -5.29
C GLY A 313 12.35 3.42 -4.74
N PRO A 314 11.54 3.06 -3.72
CA PRO A 314 10.56 3.96 -3.15
C PRO A 314 11.16 5.29 -2.70
N CYS A 315 10.48 6.41 -3.00
CA CYS A 315 10.90 7.73 -2.53
C CYS A 315 9.79 8.45 -1.73
N PRO A 316 9.62 8.11 -0.42
CA PRO A 316 8.64 8.74 0.46
C PRO A 316 8.79 10.26 0.61
N LYS A 317 10.02 10.77 0.43
CA LYS A 317 10.29 12.21 0.43
C LYS A 317 9.64 12.91 -0.75
N ALA A 318 9.59 12.28 -1.92
CA ALA A 318 8.91 12.84 -3.10
C ALA A 318 7.38 12.87 -2.90
N SER A 319 6.83 11.83 -2.29
CA SER A 319 5.41 11.77 -1.94
C SER A 319 5.02 12.88 -0.94
N SER A 320 5.75 13.00 0.17
CA SER A 320 5.47 14.00 1.23
C SER A 320 5.80 15.44 0.84
N MET A 321 6.93 15.70 0.17
CA MET A 321 7.39 17.06 -0.14
C MET A 321 6.82 17.62 -1.46
N LEU A 322 6.52 16.72 -2.41
CA LEU A 322 6.15 17.08 -3.78
C LEU A 322 4.81 16.46 -4.20
N GLY A 323 4.10 15.72 -3.36
CA GLY A 323 2.82 15.10 -3.74
C GLY A 323 2.93 14.03 -4.82
N LEU A 324 4.13 13.49 -5.06
CA LEU A 324 4.40 12.45 -6.06
C LEU A 324 4.12 11.07 -5.47
N LYS A 325 2.84 10.75 -5.29
CA LYS A 325 2.37 9.55 -4.57
C LYS A 325 2.79 8.22 -5.22
N ALA A 326 3.03 8.20 -6.53
CA ALA A 326 3.47 6.99 -7.22
C ALA A 326 4.91 6.57 -6.84
N CYS A 327 5.73 7.50 -6.33
CA CYS A 327 7.08 7.19 -5.89
C CYS A 327 7.12 6.18 -4.74
N ASP A 328 6.06 6.07 -3.94
CA ASP A 328 5.98 5.10 -2.84
C ASP A 328 5.73 3.68 -3.36
N SER A 329 5.18 3.55 -4.57
CA SER A 329 4.75 2.29 -5.16
C SER A 329 5.77 1.70 -6.14
N VAL A 330 7.00 2.22 -6.14
CA VAL A 330 8.10 1.64 -6.93
C VAL A 330 8.67 0.45 -6.16
N PRO A 331 8.67 -0.78 -6.72
CA PRO A 331 9.25 -1.96 -6.06
C PRO A 331 10.70 -1.70 -5.63
N THR A 332 11.18 -2.39 -4.59
CA THR A 332 12.61 -2.40 -4.23
C THR A 332 13.34 -3.54 -4.92
N LEU A 333 14.67 -3.45 -5.04
CA LEU A 333 15.50 -4.56 -5.54
C LEU A 333 15.31 -5.80 -4.65
N GLU A 334 15.23 -5.60 -3.33
CA GLU A 334 15.01 -6.67 -2.36
C GLU A 334 13.69 -7.42 -2.64
N ALA A 335 12.57 -6.70 -2.80
CA ALA A 335 11.27 -7.31 -3.06
C ALA A 335 11.26 -8.07 -4.40
N VAL A 336 11.90 -7.51 -5.43
CA VAL A 336 12.03 -8.15 -6.75
C VAL A 336 12.87 -9.44 -6.66
N VAL A 337 14.02 -9.40 -5.99
CA VAL A 337 14.91 -10.57 -5.82
C VAL A 337 14.27 -11.63 -4.94
N LYS A 338 13.60 -11.25 -3.85
CA LYS A 338 12.84 -12.17 -3.00
C LYS A 338 11.74 -12.87 -3.80
N CYS A 339 10.90 -12.12 -4.51
CA CYS A 339 9.84 -12.69 -5.35
C CYS A 339 10.41 -13.63 -6.43
N PHE A 340 11.51 -13.23 -7.08
CA PHE A 340 12.20 -14.09 -8.05
C PHE A 340 12.72 -15.39 -7.41
N GLY A 341 13.33 -15.30 -6.23
CA GLY A 341 13.77 -16.47 -5.46
C GLY A 341 12.61 -17.41 -5.10
N LEU A 342 11.45 -16.88 -4.72
CA LEU A 342 10.25 -17.67 -4.46
C LEU A 342 9.76 -18.39 -5.71
N VAL A 343 9.73 -17.73 -6.86
CA VAL A 343 9.37 -18.38 -8.13
C VAL A 343 10.32 -19.54 -8.45
N LEU A 344 11.63 -19.34 -8.25
CA LEU A 344 12.62 -20.41 -8.45
C LEU A 344 12.40 -21.57 -7.48
N ASN A 345 12.08 -21.30 -6.22
CA ASN A 345 11.87 -22.32 -5.20
C ASN A 345 10.60 -23.15 -5.46
N GLU A 346 9.47 -22.48 -5.66
CA GLU A 346 8.16 -23.13 -5.79
C GLU A 346 7.99 -23.86 -7.13
N HIS A 347 8.66 -23.41 -8.19
CA HIS A 347 8.46 -23.93 -9.55
C HIS A 347 9.70 -24.56 -10.18
N PHE A 348 10.74 -24.86 -9.39
CA PHE A 348 12.04 -25.35 -9.86
C PHE A 348 11.94 -26.44 -10.95
N SER A 349 11.15 -27.49 -10.69
CA SER A 349 10.99 -28.62 -11.61
C SER A 349 10.45 -28.17 -12.98
N SER A 350 9.44 -27.31 -13.00
CA SER A 350 8.85 -26.79 -14.24
C SER A 350 9.84 -25.92 -15.01
N LEU A 351 10.60 -25.08 -14.29
CA LEU A 351 11.58 -24.16 -14.88
C LEU A 351 12.76 -24.88 -15.52
N VAL A 352 13.20 -26.01 -14.95
CA VAL A 352 14.34 -26.78 -15.46
C VAL A 352 13.94 -27.70 -16.61
N LEU A 353 12.72 -28.25 -16.60
CA LEU A 353 12.29 -29.24 -17.59
C LEU A 353 11.81 -28.61 -18.90
N ASN A 354 11.25 -27.41 -18.87
CA ASN A 354 10.70 -26.76 -20.07
C ASN A 354 11.71 -25.80 -20.72
N LEU A 355 11.85 -25.90 -22.05
CA LEU A 355 12.83 -25.13 -22.83
C LEU A 355 12.58 -23.62 -22.78
N GLU A 356 11.33 -23.18 -22.86
CA GLU A 356 10.98 -21.76 -22.92
C GLU A 356 11.42 -21.02 -21.64
N PHE A 357 11.17 -21.63 -20.48
CA PHE A 357 11.64 -21.09 -19.20
C PHE A 357 13.16 -21.03 -19.12
N ARG A 358 13.85 -22.06 -19.60
CA ARG A 358 15.32 -22.08 -19.61
C ARG A 358 15.92 -20.99 -20.47
N GLU A 359 15.35 -20.71 -21.64
CA GLU A 359 15.83 -19.61 -22.49
C GLU A 359 15.59 -18.24 -21.85
N GLU A 360 14.41 -18.03 -21.27
CA GLU A 360 14.09 -16.78 -20.56
C GLU A 360 15.06 -16.57 -19.37
N LEU A 361 15.24 -17.57 -18.50
CA LEU A 361 16.18 -17.51 -17.38
C LEU A 361 17.63 -17.34 -17.83
N ARG A 362 18.03 -17.96 -18.94
CA ARG A 362 19.37 -17.79 -19.53
C ARG A 362 19.60 -16.36 -19.98
N SER A 363 18.59 -15.71 -20.57
CA SER A 363 18.66 -14.30 -20.97
C SER A 363 18.91 -13.36 -19.79
N MET A 364 18.48 -13.76 -18.59
CA MET A 364 18.62 -13.00 -17.34
C MET A 364 19.93 -13.29 -16.60
N LYS A 365 20.64 -14.36 -16.95
CA LYS A 365 21.84 -14.83 -16.23
C LYS A 365 22.92 -13.76 -16.08
N ALA A 366 23.20 -13.02 -17.15
CA ALA A 366 24.24 -11.98 -17.15
C ALA A 366 23.91 -10.88 -16.14
N VAL A 367 22.67 -10.38 -16.16
CA VAL A 367 22.16 -9.34 -15.27
C VAL A 367 22.21 -9.78 -13.81
N VAL A 368 21.70 -10.98 -13.52
CA VAL A 368 21.71 -11.53 -12.16
C VAL A 368 23.14 -11.74 -11.65
N THR A 369 24.05 -12.20 -12.50
CA THR A 369 25.46 -12.38 -12.13
C THR A 369 26.13 -11.04 -11.81
N SER A 370 25.88 -10.03 -12.64
CA SER A 370 26.36 -8.64 -12.45
C SER A 370 25.88 -8.07 -11.11
N LEU A 371 24.57 -8.13 -10.84
CA LEU A 371 23.98 -7.67 -9.58
C LEU A 371 24.52 -8.44 -8.37
N ALA A 372 24.70 -9.76 -8.48
CA ALA A 372 25.21 -10.59 -7.39
C ALA A 372 26.68 -10.27 -7.06
N LEU A 373 27.50 -9.97 -8.06
CA LEU A 373 28.89 -9.54 -7.86
C LEU A 373 28.95 -8.16 -7.16
N GLU A 374 28.12 -7.22 -7.60
CA GLU A 374 28.00 -5.89 -6.96
C GLU A 374 27.53 -6.02 -5.51
N ALA A 375 26.53 -6.87 -5.25
CA ALA A 375 26.04 -7.11 -3.89
C ALA A 375 27.13 -7.69 -2.99
N ARG A 376 27.92 -8.67 -3.47
CA ARG A 376 29.05 -9.23 -2.71
C ARG A 376 30.11 -8.19 -2.39
N LEU A 377 30.46 -7.36 -3.37
CA LEU A 377 31.41 -6.26 -3.16
C LEU A 377 30.89 -5.28 -2.10
N CYS A 378 29.62 -4.87 -2.23
CA CYS A 378 28.96 -3.99 -1.25
C CYS A 378 28.96 -4.59 0.15
N CYS A 379 28.66 -5.89 0.30
CA CYS A 379 28.70 -6.57 1.60
C CYS A 379 30.12 -6.58 2.19
N SER A 380 31.14 -6.88 1.40
CA SER A 380 32.53 -6.85 1.88
C SER A 380 32.93 -5.46 2.37
N VAL A 381 32.53 -4.42 1.63
CA VAL A 381 32.77 -3.02 2.03
C VAL A 381 32.01 -2.67 3.31
N ALA A 382 30.75 -3.08 3.44
CA ALA A 382 29.96 -2.83 4.63
C ALA A 382 30.60 -3.47 5.87
N ASN A 383 31.06 -4.72 5.77
CA ASN A 383 31.75 -5.39 6.86
C ASN A 383 33.02 -4.63 7.27
N VAL A 384 33.83 -4.20 6.31
CA VAL A 384 35.03 -3.38 6.60
C VAL A 384 34.66 -2.07 7.29
N VAL A 385 33.59 -1.40 6.87
CA VAL A 385 33.12 -0.16 7.51
C VAL A 385 32.69 -0.40 8.96
N GLU A 386 32.00 -1.52 9.23
CA GLU A 386 31.60 -1.88 10.60
C GLU A 386 32.80 -2.26 11.47
N ASP A 387 33.74 -3.05 10.95
CA ASP A 387 34.99 -3.41 11.66
C ASP A 387 35.77 -2.15 12.04
N LEU A 388 35.92 -1.23 11.08
CA LEU A 388 36.63 0.02 11.32
C LEU A 388 35.87 0.97 12.25
N ARG A 389 34.53 0.94 12.26
CA ARG A 389 33.73 1.70 13.23
C ARG A 389 33.96 1.17 14.64
N ALA A 390 33.96 -0.16 14.81
CA ALA A 390 34.26 -0.80 16.08
C ALA A 390 35.68 -0.46 16.59
N GLU A 391 36.66 -0.37 15.68
CA GLU A 391 38.01 0.09 16.00
C GLU A 391 38.06 1.59 16.35
N ALA A 392 37.32 2.45 15.63
CA ALA A 392 37.27 3.89 15.89
C ALA A 392 36.60 4.24 17.23
N GLU A 393 35.57 3.50 17.65
CA GLU A 393 34.95 3.62 18.97
C GLU A 393 35.90 3.16 20.11
N SER A 394 36.94 2.37 19.79
CA SER A 394 37.96 1.90 20.73
C SER A 394 39.21 2.81 20.83
N GLY A 395 39.32 3.87 20.01
CA GLY A 395 40.54 4.67 19.92
C GLY A 395 40.37 6.07 19.31
N PHE A 396 39.75 6.99 20.06
CA PHE A 396 39.69 8.41 19.68
C PHE A 396 41.06 9.08 19.89
N GLN A 397 41.85 9.27 18.82
CA GLN A 397 42.61 10.51 18.52
C GLN A 397 43.50 10.42 17.26
N LYS A 398 43.80 9.23 16.70
CA LYS A 398 44.78 9.10 15.61
C LYS A 398 44.23 8.88 14.19
N LEU A 399 42.94 8.60 14.05
CA LEU A 399 42.34 8.22 12.77
C LEU A 399 41.75 9.40 11.98
N LEU A 400 41.53 10.58 12.59
CA LEU A 400 40.86 11.68 11.90
C LEU A 400 41.63 12.27 10.69
N GLU A 401 42.95 12.09 10.62
CA GLU A 401 43.76 12.60 9.49
C GLU A 401 43.96 11.57 8.36
N GLU A 402 43.96 10.27 8.65
CA GLU A 402 44.08 9.22 7.62
C GLU A 402 42.72 8.84 6.99
N TRP A 403 41.61 9.14 7.66
CA TRP A 403 40.26 8.79 7.22
C TRP A 403 39.63 9.75 6.21
N PHE A 404 40.15 10.97 6.10
CA PHE A 404 39.79 11.83 4.99
C PHE A 404 40.17 11.18 3.65
N ALA A 405 41.23 10.37 3.58
CA ALA A 405 41.60 9.66 2.35
C ALA A 405 40.62 8.52 2.00
N VAL A 406 40.09 7.79 2.98
CA VAL A 406 39.15 6.67 2.75
C VAL A 406 37.74 7.19 2.42
N ILE A 407 37.28 8.26 3.09
CA ILE A 407 36.03 8.94 2.73
C ILE A 407 36.17 9.65 1.37
N LEU A 408 37.35 10.15 1.02
CA LEU A 408 37.63 10.70 -0.31
C LEU A 408 37.65 9.60 -1.38
N VAL A 409 38.16 8.39 -1.10
CA VAL A 409 38.05 7.23 -2.00
C VAL A 409 36.59 6.74 -2.10
N PHE A 410 35.80 6.82 -1.03
CA PHE A 410 34.37 6.46 -1.04
C PHE A 410 33.52 7.48 -1.82
N LEU A 411 33.79 8.77 -1.62
CA LEU A 411 33.19 9.84 -2.42
C LEU A 411 33.72 9.82 -3.85
N LEU A 412 34.96 9.40 -4.11
CA LEU A 412 35.49 9.18 -5.46
C LEU A 412 34.95 7.90 -6.09
N CYS A 413 34.57 6.84 -5.38
CA CYS A 413 33.82 5.73 -5.98
C CYS A 413 32.38 6.13 -6.32
N ARG A 414 31.75 6.98 -5.48
CA ARG A 414 30.43 7.58 -5.78
C ARG A 414 30.49 8.67 -6.85
N ARG A 415 31.63 9.37 -6.99
CA ARG A 415 31.85 10.49 -7.91
C ARG A 415 32.66 10.10 -9.15
N CYS A 416 33.32 8.95 -9.24
CA CYS A 416 33.99 8.47 -10.46
C CYS A 416 33.04 7.73 -11.40
N ARG A 417 31.82 7.36 -10.97
CA ARG A 417 30.70 7.17 -11.93
C ARG A 417 29.98 8.49 -12.27
N ALA A 418 30.10 9.52 -11.44
CA ALA A 418 29.42 10.82 -11.66
C ALA A 418 30.36 11.97 -12.11
N GLY A 419 31.61 11.68 -12.49
CA GLY A 419 32.63 12.74 -12.53
C GLY A 419 34.02 12.24 -12.86
N HIS A 420 34.18 11.75 -14.10
CA HIS A 420 35.32 11.91 -15.03
C HIS A 420 34.84 11.23 -16.32
N GLY A 421 34.37 11.86 -17.39
CA GLY A 421 34.44 13.23 -17.91
C GLY A 421 34.60 13.04 -19.43
N ARG A 422 33.78 13.53 -20.36
CA ARG A 422 32.83 14.65 -20.41
C ARG A 422 31.64 14.19 -21.27
N SER A 423 30.49 13.87 -20.67
CA SER A 423 29.21 13.74 -21.40
C SER A 423 27.98 13.58 -20.47
N LEU A 424 28.06 13.97 -19.19
CA LEU A 424 27.02 13.60 -18.21
C LEU A 424 26.15 14.73 -17.65
N GLU A 425 26.46 16.00 -17.92
CA GLU A 425 25.37 17.01 -17.98
C GLU A 425 24.43 16.69 -19.16
N VAL A 426 24.99 16.14 -20.24
CA VAL A 426 24.28 15.67 -21.44
C VAL A 426 23.47 14.38 -21.20
N THR A 427 23.57 13.67 -20.07
CA THR A 427 22.75 12.45 -19.85
C THR A 427 21.62 12.61 -18.83
N GLN A 428 21.72 13.51 -17.85
CA GLN A 428 20.53 13.83 -17.04
C GLN A 428 19.62 14.76 -17.83
N GLU A 429 20.18 15.78 -18.50
CA GLU A 429 19.45 16.56 -19.50
C GLU A 429 19.09 15.70 -20.70
N GLY A 430 19.95 14.79 -21.19
CA GLY A 430 19.62 13.90 -22.31
C GLY A 430 18.59 12.80 -21.98
N LEU A 431 18.52 12.29 -20.74
CA LEU A 431 17.43 11.39 -20.32
C LEU A 431 16.12 12.16 -20.13
N ILE A 432 16.20 13.40 -19.64
CA ILE A 432 15.07 14.31 -19.55
C ILE A 432 14.59 14.67 -20.98
N GLU A 433 15.48 15.04 -21.90
CA GLU A 433 15.20 15.35 -23.31
C GLU A 433 14.73 14.15 -24.11
N HIS A 434 15.28 12.94 -23.88
CA HIS A 434 14.81 11.70 -24.51
C HIS A 434 13.44 11.27 -23.94
N ALA A 435 13.17 11.49 -22.65
CA ALA A 435 11.85 11.30 -22.05
C ALA A 435 10.84 12.33 -22.60
N PHE A 436 11.25 13.59 -22.76
CA PHE A 436 10.44 14.64 -23.39
C PHE A 436 10.17 14.34 -24.87
N GLY A 437 11.16 13.82 -25.61
CA GLY A 437 11.03 13.47 -27.03
C GLY A 437 10.10 12.28 -27.30
N LYS A 438 10.03 11.31 -26.39
CA LYS A 438 9.09 10.18 -26.49
C LYS A 438 7.68 10.52 -26.01
N MET A 439 7.52 11.41 -25.03
CA MET A 439 6.19 11.78 -24.49
C MET A 439 5.49 12.90 -25.28
N SER A 440 6.17 13.57 -26.20
CA SER A 440 5.60 14.65 -27.03
C SER A 440 5.08 14.17 -28.40
N ASN A 441 5.17 12.87 -28.72
CA ASN A 441 4.82 12.31 -30.03
C ASN A 441 3.70 11.24 -30.00
N ASP A 442 2.97 11.10 -28.89
CA ASP A 442 1.76 10.25 -28.78
C ASP A 442 0.55 11.04 -28.27
#